data_AF-A0A7R9Y8A2-F1
#
_entry.id   AF-A0A7R9Y8A2-F1
#
_cell.length_a   1.000
_cell.length_b   1.000
_cell.length_c   1.000
_cell.angle_alpha   90.00
_cell.angle_beta   90.00
_cell.angle_gamma   90.00
#
_symmetry.space_group_name_H-M   'P 1'
#
loop_
_entity.id
_entity.type
_entity.pdbx_description
1 polymer ?
#
loop_
_entity_poly.entity_id
_entity_poly.type
_entity_poly.pdbx_seq_one_letter_code
_entity_poly.pdbx_strand_id
1 'polypeptide(L)'
;GVECSLALAHQVGAKDFRDALRANCLSWVPITFSSGPLGTQEVFLEGSPRASHWSSLAVHRDALASNVASALDLASSGDIHVPHVNVHLGHDSMTHDEGVELLGASCDLSERAGVAFAHETHRGRLTYSPWRTPLLLRDEPRARLLADFAHWVVVAEAEPGDRLLEAGVKSVLSKCIASHGRIGHAQASQVPHPAAPEWAAETAQQCGWIEAIWRSRMGEGGAASGGDAWFTPEFGPRPYMPALPFTNAPTADLDECNDWMAKWAREAFAELLAESAAGVAAAKSSSAAWRPPSV
;
A
#
# COMPACT_ATOMS: atom_id res chain seq x y z
N GLY A 1 -7.43 -3.52 11.59
CA GLY A 1 -6.85 -2.21 11.92
C GLY A 1 -7.47 -1.15 11.02
N VAL A 2 -7.06 0.10 11.18
CA VAL A 2 -7.41 1.22 10.29
C VAL A 2 -6.12 1.74 9.69
N GLU A 3 -6.13 2.00 8.39
CA GLU A 3 -5.07 2.73 7.72
C GLU A 3 -5.57 4.13 7.39
N CYS A 4 -4.91 5.15 7.92
CA CYS A 4 -5.27 6.53 7.61
C CYS A 4 -4.11 7.49 7.88
N SER A 5 -4.19 8.68 7.26
CA SER A 5 -3.18 9.71 7.47
C SER A 5 -3.22 10.28 8.89
N LEU A 6 -2.06 10.73 9.36
CA LEU A 6 -1.95 11.51 10.59
C LEU A 6 -2.84 12.77 10.56
N ALA A 7 -3.00 13.38 9.38
CA ALA A 7 -3.87 14.55 9.20
C ALA A 7 -5.33 14.22 9.51
N LEU A 8 -5.85 13.08 9.03
CA LEU A 8 -7.20 12.63 9.35
C LEU A 8 -7.36 12.38 10.85
N ALA A 9 -6.37 11.72 11.48
CA ALA A 9 -6.39 11.48 12.92
C ALA A 9 -6.47 12.80 13.73
N HIS A 10 -5.79 13.86 13.28
CA HIS A 10 -5.91 15.19 13.89
C HIS A 10 -7.24 15.88 13.60
N GLN A 11 -7.82 15.71 12.40
CA GLN A 11 -9.13 16.28 12.06
C GLN A 11 -10.28 15.68 12.87
N VAL A 12 -10.23 14.37 13.11
CA VAL A 12 -11.16 13.69 14.01
C VAL A 12 -10.99 14.17 15.46
N GLY A 13 -9.78 14.64 15.80
CA GLY A 13 -9.39 15.04 17.13
C GLY A 13 -8.61 13.92 17.82
N ALA A 14 -7.41 14.24 18.30
CA ALA A 14 -6.46 13.25 18.83
C ALA A 14 -7.04 12.33 19.92
N LYS A 15 -7.90 12.88 20.81
CA LYS A 15 -8.56 12.09 21.85
C LYS A 15 -9.63 11.17 21.25
N ASP A 16 -10.53 11.72 20.45
CA ASP A 16 -11.69 11.00 19.92
C ASP A 16 -11.27 9.92 18.93
N PHE A 17 -10.21 10.17 18.15
CA PHE A 17 -9.59 9.16 17.29
C PHE A 17 -9.07 7.96 18.11
N ARG A 18 -8.30 8.21 19.18
CA ARG A 18 -7.79 7.13 20.06
C ARG A 18 -8.91 6.39 20.78
N ASP A 19 -9.95 7.10 21.21
CA ASP A 19 -11.12 6.50 21.85
C ASP A 19 -11.84 5.57 20.87
N ALA A 20 -12.04 5.98 19.61
CA ALA A 20 -12.66 5.17 18.59
C ALA A 20 -11.87 3.90 18.28
N LEU A 21 -10.54 4.01 18.13
CA LEU A 21 -9.70 2.84 17.88
C LEU A 21 -9.73 1.86 19.05
N ARG A 22 -9.64 2.34 20.30
CA ARG A 22 -9.70 1.50 21.50
C ARG A 22 -11.06 0.82 21.66
N ALA A 23 -12.15 1.57 21.48
CA ALA A 23 -13.51 1.04 21.63
C ALA A 23 -13.79 -0.12 20.65
N ASN A 24 -13.06 -0.18 19.53
CA ASN A 24 -13.21 -1.20 18.50
C ASN A 24 -12.02 -2.17 18.41
N CYS A 25 -11.06 -2.11 19.35
CA CYS A 25 -9.85 -2.93 19.36
C CYS A 25 -9.05 -2.87 18.04
N LEU A 26 -8.92 -1.67 17.46
CA LEU A 26 -8.28 -1.48 16.15
C LEU A 26 -6.83 -1.00 16.31
N SER A 27 -5.90 -1.72 15.67
CA SER A 27 -4.56 -1.20 15.36
C SER A 27 -4.64 -0.05 14.36
N TRP A 28 -3.62 0.82 14.32
CA TRP A 28 -3.52 1.92 13.37
C TRP A 28 -2.27 1.81 12.50
N VAL A 29 -2.44 1.86 11.18
CA VAL A 29 -1.37 2.05 10.19
C VAL A 29 -1.37 3.54 9.79
N PRO A 30 -0.45 4.35 10.33
CA PRO A 30 -0.36 5.75 9.94
C PRO A 30 0.21 5.88 8.52
N ILE A 31 -0.48 6.64 7.67
CA ILE A 31 0.07 7.09 6.40
C ILE A 31 0.88 8.36 6.65
N THR A 32 2.15 8.33 6.24
CA THR A 32 3.09 9.44 6.40
C THR A 32 3.71 9.80 5.06
N PHE A 33 3.98 11.10 4.90
CA PHE A 33 4.59 11.65 3.70
C PHE A 33 5.96 12.21 4.06
N SER A 34 6.92 12.08 3.15
CA SER A 34 8.16 12.84 3.27
C SER A 34 8.07 14.22 2.62
N SER A 35 6.88 14.71 2.26
CA SER A 35 6.69 16.04 1.68
C SER A 35 5.81 16.93 2.58
N GLY A 36 6.32 18.12 2.90
CA GLY A 36 5.60 19.19 3.60
C GLY A 36 5.56 19.06 5.13
N PRO A 37 5.57 20.19 5.88
CA PRO A 37 5.37 20.17 7.33
C PRO A 37 3.89 19.98 7.69
N LEU A 38 3.63 19.41 8.87
CA LEU A 38 2.34 19.55 9.55
C LEU A 38 2.18 21.01 9.99
N GLY A 39 1.37 21.77 9.26
CA GLY A 39 0.89 23.08 9.69
C GLY A 39 1.32 24.25 8.83
N THR A 40 0.54 24.54 7.79
CA THR A 40 0.01 25.90 7.54
C THR A 40 -1.43 25.76 7.05
N GLN A 41 -2.27 26.73 7.41
CA GLN A 41 -3.73 26.73 7.27
C GLN A 41 -4.23 26.78 5.81
N GLU A 42 -3.87 25.82 4.98
CA GLU A 42 -4.56 25.56 3.72
C GLU A 42 -5.05 24.12 3.71
N VAL A 43 -6.29 23.96 3.26
CA VAL A 43 -6.95 22.66 3.08
C VAL A 43 -6.27 21.92 1.92
N PHE A 44 -5.05 21.44 2.15
CA PHE A 44 -4.38 20.43 1.36
C PHE A 44 -4.17 19.24 2.27
N LEU A 45 -5.19 18.38 2.25
CA LEU A 45 -5.46 17.28 3.18
C LEU A 45 -4.50 16.07 3.05
N GLU A 46 -3.46 16.23 2.27
CA GLU A 46 -2.43 15.23 1.98
C GLU A 46 -1.13 16.01 1.88
N GLY A 47 -0.03 15.48 2.40
CA GLY A 47 1.30 16.00 2.07
C GLY A 47 1.41 16.00 0.55
N SER A 48 1.20 17.16 -0.06
CA SER A 48 0.87 17.22 -1.47
C SER A 48 2.01 16.54 -2.23
N PRO A 49 1.72 15.54 -3.08
CA PRO A 49 2.72 15.04 -4.01
C PRO A 49 3.39 16.16 -4.79
N ARG A 50 2.65 17.25 -4.97
CA ARG A 50 3.00 18.42 -5.78
C ARG A 50 3.73 19.52 -5.03
N ALA A 51 3.70 19.55 -3.69
CA ALA A 51 4.48 20.51 -2.91
C ALA A 51 5.98 20.15 -2.88
N SER A 52 6.35 18.92 -3.25
CA SER A 52 7.72 18.41 -3.17
C SER A 52 8.53 18.44 -4.46
N HIS A 53 7.99 18.91 -5.59
CA HIS A 53 8.71 18.85 -6.88
C HIS A 53 10.05 19.64 -6.87
N TRP A 54 10.32 20.41 -5.80
CA TRP A 54 11.50 21.25 -5.62
C TRP A 54 12.09 21.21 -4.20
N SER A 55 11.66 20.27 -3.35
CA SER A 55 12.18 20.17 -1.98
C SER A 55 13.53 19.44 -1.97
N SER A 56 14.46 19.92 -1.13
CA SER A 56 15.76 19.26 -0.96
C SER A 56 15.61 17.93 -0.22
N LEU A 57 16.61 17.04 -0.35
CA LEU A 57 16.68 15.80 0.43
C LEU A 57 16.55 16.04 1.95
N ALA A 58 17.13 17.13 2.46
CA ALA A 58 17.04 17.50 3.87
C ALA A 58 15.59 17.79 4.29
N VAL A 59 14.84 18.55 3.49
CA VAL A 59 13.41 18.82 3.75
C VAL A 59 12.61 17.52 3.77
N HIS A 60 12.92 16.59 2.86
CA HIS A 60 12.24 15.29 2.85
C HIS A 60 12.51 14.47 4.12
N ARG A 61 13.76 14.44 4.60
CA ARG A 61 14.14 13.74 5.83
C ARG A 61 13.47 14.33 7.05
N ASP A 62 13.51 15.65 7.18
CA ASP A 62 12.97 16.37 8.34
C ASP A 62 11.45 16.22 8.40
N ALA A 63 10.77 16.33 7.26
CA ALA A 63 9.32 16.13 7.17
C ALA A 63 8.92 14.69 7.56
N LEU A 64 9.61 13.69 7.02
CA LEU A 64 9.34 12.29 7.37
C LEU A 64 9.55 12.05 8.87
N ALA A 65 10.68 12.49 9.42
CA ALA A 65 10.98 12.34 10.84
C ALA A 65 9.94 12.99 11.73
N SER A 66 9.51 14.22 11.40
CA SER A 66 8.48 14.95 12.14
C SER A 66 7.11 14.26 12.07
N ASN A 67 6.71 13.79 10.87
CA ASN A 67 5.43 13.13 10.66
C ASN A 67 5.36 11.77 11.37
N VAL A 68 6.44 10.98 11.30
CA VAL A 68 6.54 9.70 12.02
C VAL A 68 6.49 9.93 13.52
N ALA A 69 7.32 10.85 14.05
CA ALA A 69 7.34 11.14 15.48
C ALA A 69 5.94 11.54 15.99
N SER A 70 5.26 12.43 15.26
CA SER A 70 3.91 12.87 15.61
C SER A 70 2.89 11.73 15.61
N ALA A 71 2.98 10.81 14.63
CA ALA A 71 2.10 9.64 14.58
C ALA A 71 2.36 8.66 15.73
N LEU A 72 3.63 8.39 16.03
CA LEU A 72 4.01 7.48 17.12
C LEU A 72 3.70 8.07 18.50
N ASP A 73 3.85 9.37 18.69
CA ASP A 73 3.46 10.06 19.92
C ASP A 73 1.94 9.99 20.12
N LEU A 74 1.17 10.18 19.05
CA LEU A 74 -0.29 10.06 19.10
C LEU A 74 -0.71 8.63 19.47
N ALA A 75 -0.10 7.62 18.85
CA ALA A 75 -0.40 6.21 19.12
C ALA A 75 0.00 5.80 20.55
N SER A 76 1.21 6.14 20.99
CA SER A 76 1.74 5.80 22.32
C SER A 76 0.91 6.42 23.44
N SER A 77 0.43 7.66 23.24
CA SER A 77 -0.45 8.34 24.20
C SER A 77 -1.81 7.67 24.40
N GLY A 78 -2.20 6.75 23.51
CA GLY A 78 -3.47 6.02 23.57
C GLY A 78 -3.33 4.51 23.68
N ASP A 79 -2.13 3.98 23.88
CA ASP A 79 -1.86 2.53 23.85
C ASP A 79 -2.40 1.87 22.55
N ILE A 80 -2.22 2.57 21.43
CA ILE A 80 -2.64 2.09 20.10
C ILE A 80 -1.47 1.31 19.48
N HIS A 81 -1.72 0.07 19.10
CA HIS A 81 -0.74 -0.73 18.36
C HIS A 81 -0.55 -0.21 16.93
N VAL A 82 0.71 0.02 16.55
CA VAL A 82 1.13 0.41 15.19
C VAL A 82 1.94 -0.74 14.58
N PRO A 83 1.36 -1.54 13.67
CA PRO A 83 2.06 -2.72 13.12
C PRO A 83 3.15 -2.33 12.11
N HIS A 84 2.92 -1.26 11.37
CA HIS A 84 3.87 -0.63 10.45
C HIS A 84 3.39 0.79 10.13
N VAL A 85 4.26 1.59 9.52
CA VAL A 85 3.95 2.90 8.96
C VAL A 85 3.88 2.79 7.44
N ASN A 86 2.81 3.26 6.81
CA ASN A 86 2.79 3.46 5.37
C ASN A 86 3.54 4.75 5.02
N VAL A 87 4.56 4.65 4.18
CA VAL A 87 5.42 5.77 3.81
C VAL A 87 5.31 6.09 2.32
N HIS A 88 4.75 7.26 2.03
CA HIS A 88 4.86 7.90 0.72
C HIS A 88 6.18 8.68 0.65
N LEU A 89 7.23 8.01 0.17
CA LEU A 89 8.59 8.53 0.17
C LEU A 89 8.98 9.23 -1.13
N GLY A 90 9.43 10.47 -1.00
CA GLY A 90 10.09 11.26 -2.03
C GLY A 90 9.18 11.55 -3.23
N HIS A 91 9.81 11.82 -4.37
CA HIS A 91 9.11 12.12 -5.62
C HIS A 91 9.74 11.36 -6.79
N ASP A 92 8.97 11.04 -7.82
CA ASP A 92 9.43 10.26 -8.97
C ASP A 92 10.43 11.00 -9.88
N SER A 93 10.54 12.33 -9.71
CA SER A 93 11.52 13.18 -10.39
C SER A 93 12.93 13.13 -9.80
N MET A 94 13.12 12.52 -8.62
CA MET A 94 14.43 12.40 -8.00
C MET A 94 15.36 11.50 -8.82
N THR A 95 16.65 11.79 -8.81
CA THR A 95 17.67 10.91 -9.37
C THR A 95 17.73 9.58 -8.60
N HIS A 96 18.40 8.58 -9.19
CA HIS A 96 18.58 7.29 -8.53
C HIS A 96 19.34 7.45 -7.20
N ASP A 97 20.45 8.18 -7.21
CA ASP A 97 21.31 8.39 -6.04
C ASP A 97 20.57 9.13 -4.92
N GLU A 98 19.83 10.20 -5.24
CA GLU A 98 18.94 10.87 -4.28
C GLU A 98 17.89 9.93 -3.69
N GLY A 99 17.32 9.05 -4.54
CA GLY A 99 16.35 8.04 -4.12
C GLY A 99 16.95 7.04 -3.14
N VAL A 100 18.14 6.52 -3.42
CA VAL A 100 18.87 5.60 -2.52
C VAL A 100 19.23 6.31 -1.21
N GLU A 101 19.71 7.56 -1.27
CA GLU A 101 20.08 8.34 -0.09
C GLU A 101 18.88 8.65 0.81
N LEU A 102 17.70 8.91 0.23
CA LEU A 102 16.48 9.15 1.00
C LEU A 102 15.89 7.85 1.55
N LEU A 103 15.91 6.77 0.78
CA LEU A 103 15.43 5.45 1.20
C LEU A 103 16.28 4.89 2.34
N GLY A 104 17.60 5.05 2.29
CA GLY A 104 18.51 4.67 3.38
C GLY A 104 18.20 5.46 4.66
N ALA A 105 18.02 6.78 4.57
CA ALA A 105 17.63 7.60 5.72
C ALA A 105 16.27 7.20 6.32
N SER A 106 15.30 6.80 5.47
CA SER A 106 14.01 6.25 5.89
C SER A 106 14.18 4.92 6.64
N CYS A 107 15.04 4.03 6.14
CA CYS A 107 15.35 2.76 6.81
C CYS A 107 16.01 2.97 8.17
N ASP A 108 16.98 3.88 8.26
CA ASP A 108 17.64 4.21 9.54
C ASP A 108 16.63 4.80 10.55
N LEU A 109 15.66 5.59 10.08
CA LEU A 109 14.59 6.11 10.93
C LEU A 109 13.65 4.99 11.41
N SER A 110 13.28 4.06 10.54
CA SER A 110 12.48 2.87 10.89
C SER A 110 13.15 2.05 11.99
N GLU A 111 14.46 1.78 11.87
CA GLU A 111 15.25 1.07 12.87
C GLU A 111 15.26 1.80 14.23
N ARG A 112 15.48 3.13 14.23
CA ARG A 112 15.46 3.93 15.48
C ARG A 112 14.08 4.02 16.12
N ALA A 113 13.03 4.07 15.30
CA ALA A 113 11.65 4.15 15.78
C ALA A 113 11.12 2.80 16.29
N GLY A 114 11.78 1.68 15.96
CA GLY A 114 11.37 0.34 16.38
C GLY A 114 10.09 -0.15 15.69
N VAL A 115 9.70 0.46 14.57
CA VAL A 115 8.51 0.09 13.79
C VAL A 115 8.87 -0.02 12.31
N ALA A 116 8.33 -1.03 11.62
CA ALA A 116 8.59 -1.25 10.21
C ALA A 116 7.97 -0.14 9.34
N PHE A 117 8.72 0.35 8.36
CA PHE A 117 8.20 1.25 7.33
C PHE A 117 7.93 0.46 6.05
N ALA A 118 6.67 0.50 5.61
CA ALA A 118 6.23 -0.06 4.34
C ALA A 118 6.16 1.08 3.32
N HIS A 119 7.10 1.12 2.38
CA HIS A 119 7.15 2.15 1.34
C HIS A 119 6.16 1.78 0.24
N GLU A 120 5.08 2.54 0.12
CA GLU A 120 4.01 2.22 -0.83
C GLU A 120 4.46 2.39 -2.27
N THR A 121 4.17 1.41 -3.12
CA THR A 121 4.30 1.58 -4.57
C THR A 121 3.23 2.53 -5.10
N HIS A 122 3.59 3.80 -5.29
CA HIS A 122 2.62 4.82 -5.67
C HIS A 122 3.19 5.75 -6.75
N ARG A 123 2.37 6.16 -7.73
CA ARG A 123 2.79 7.12 -8.78
C ARG A 123 3.16 8.48 -8.16
N GLY A 124 4.18 9.18 -8.64
CA GLY A 124 4.64 10.41 -7.98
C GLY A 124 5.46 10.19 -6.70
N ARG A 125 5.85 8.95 -6.39
CA ARG A 125 6.76 8.58 -5.29
C ARG A 125 7.98 7.85 -5.82
N LEU A 126 9.02 7.65 -5.00
CA LEU A 126 10.25 6.98 -5.43
C LEU A 126 10.03 5.58 -6.02
N THR A 127 9.05 4.87 -5.48
CA THR A 127 8.63 3.48 -5.76
C THR A 127 7.58 3.38 -6.89
N TYR A 128 7.42 4.41 -7.72
CA TYR A 128 6.34 4.50 -8.72
C TYR A 128 6.37 3.46 -9.84
N SER A 129 7.51 2.82 -10.09
CA SER A 129 7.77 2.10 -11.33
C SER A 129 8.25 0.66 -11.09
N PRO A 130 7.72 -0.32 -11.84
CA PRO A 130 8.15 -1.72 -11.77
C PRO A 130 9.59 -1.94 -12.25
N TRP A 131 10.20 -0.99 -12.96
CA TRP A 131 11.59 -1.09 -13.44
C TRP A 131 12.58 -0.34 -12.56
N ARG A 132 12.16 0.78 -11.95
CA ARG A 132 13.02 1.61 -11.07
C ARG A 132 13.07 1.06 -9.66
N THR A 133 11.94 0.61 -9.12
CA THR A 133 11.86 0.14 -7.73
C THR A 133 12.81 -1.03 -7.44
N PRO A 134 12.94 -2.06 -8.31
CA PRO A 134 13.91 -3.14 -8.08
C PRO A 134 15.36 -2.65 -8.01
N LEU A 135 15.73 -1.60 -8.74
CA LEU A 135 17.07 -1.01 -8.68
C LEU A 135 17.30 -0.30 -7.34
N LEU A 136 16.30 0.43 -6.83
CA LEU A 136 16.37 1.03 -5.50
C LEU A 136 16.52 -0.03 -4.40
N LEU A 137 15.74 -1.11 -4.48
CA LEU A 137 15.79 -2.21 -3.50
C LEU A 137 17.08 -3.05 -3.59
N ARG A 138 17.76 -3.05 -4.75
CA ARG A 138 19.08 -3.67 -4.89
C ARG A 138 20.12 -2.88 -4.09
N ASP A 139 20.07 -1.55 -4.17
CA ASP A 139 21.06 -0.68 -3.56
C ASP A 139 20.73 -0.35 -2.08
N GLU A 140 19.46 -0.43 -1.67
CA GLU A 140 19.02 -0.42 -0.28
C GLU A 140 18.12 -1.63 0.04
N PRO A 141 18.71 -2.80 0.33
CA PRO A 141 17.98 -4.05 0.53
C PRO A 141 17.18 -4.13 1.85
N ARG A 142 17.39 -3.19 2.80
CA ARG A 142 16.62 -3.12 4.05
C ARG A 142 15.20 -2.60 3.84
N ALA A 143 14.96 -1.85 2.78
CA ALA A 143 13.64 -1.33 2.47
C ALA A 143 12.59 -2.45 2.34
N ARG A 144 11.38 -2.14 2.80
CA ARG A 144 10.18 -2.97 2.67
C ARG A 144 9.11 -2.19 1.95
N LEU A 145 8.25 -2.89 1.23
CA LEU A 145 7.19 -2.31 0.41
C LEU A 145 5.81 -2.53 1.02
N LEU A 146 4.95 -1.55 0.82
CA LEU A 146 3.51 -1.78 0.72
C LEU A 146 3.17 -1.89 -0.77
N ALA A 147 2.55 -3.00 -1.18
CA ALA A 147 2.23 -3.25 -2.58
C ALA A 147 0.86 -2.69 -2.95
N ASP A 148 0.84 -1.53 -3.61
CA ASP A 148 -0.27 -1.03 -4.41
C ASP A 148 0.14 -1.07 -5.90
N PHE A 149 0.04 -2.26 -6.50
CA PHE A 149 0.49 -2.46 -7.88
C PHE A 149 -0.44 -1.85 -8.92
N ALA A 150 -1.63 -1.37 -8.54
CA ALA A 150 -2.51 -0.65 -9.45
C ALA A 150 -1.85 0.63 -10.00
N HIS A 151 -0.97 1.25 -9.21
CA HIS A 151 -0.13 2.35 -9.68
C HIS A 151 0.88 1.93 -10.74
N TRP A 152 1.49 0.74 -10.61
CA TRP A 152 2.44 0.25 -11.59
C TRP A 152 1.76 -0.12 -12.91
N VAL A 153 0.55 -0.66 -12.86
CA VAL A 153 -0.26 -0.96 -14.05
C VAL A 153 -0.43 0.29 -14.91
N VAL A 154 -0.89 1.40 -14.33
CA VAL A 154 -1.10 2.66 -15.07
C VAL A 154 0.22 3.33 -15.48
N VAL A 155 1.27 3.28 -14.66
CA VAL A 155 2.60 3.82 -15.01
C VAL A 155 3.22 3.07 -16.19
N ALA A 156 2.91 1.78 -16.33
CA ALA A 156 3.40 0.91 -17.40
C ALA A 156 2.54 0.90 -18.65
N GLU A 157 1.36 1.54 -18.64
CA GLU A 157 0.33 1.36 -19.66
C GLU A 157 0.09 -0.14 -19.96
N ALA A 158 0.11 -0.96 -18.91
CA ALA A 158 0.14 -2.40 -19.05
C ALA A 158 -1.26 -3.01 -19.05
N GLU A 159 -1.48 -3.90 -20.01
CA GLU A 159 -2.66 -4.75 -20.08
C GLU A 159 -2.45 -6.05 -19.25
N PRO A 160 -3.53 -6.74 -18.85
CA PRO A 160 -3.43 -8.04 -18.21
C PRO A 160 -2.55 -9.03 -18.99
N GLY A 161 -1.60 -9.66 -18.30
CA GLY A 161 -0.64 -10.59 -18.91
C GLY A 161 0.63 -9.94 -19.51
N ASP A 162 0.83 -8.62 -19.36
CA ASP A 162 2.09 -7.98 -19.75
C ASP A 162 3.30 -8.62 -19.04
N ARG A 163 4.22 -9.17 -19.84
CA ARG A 163 5.34 -9.98 -19.32
C ARG A 163 6.40 -9.15 -18.60
N LEU A 164 6.55 -7.86 -18.94
CA LEU A 164 7.54 -6.97 -18.33
C LEU A 164 7.05 -6.50 -16.96
N LEU A 165 5.77 -6.13 -16.86
CA LEU A 165 5.15 -5.81 -15.57
C LEU A 165 5.19 -7.02 -14.63
N GLU A 166 4.80 -8.20 -15.12
CA GLU A 166 4.86 -9.45 -14.35
C GLU A 166 6.28 -9.74 -13.81
N ALA A 167 7.31 -9.52 -14.63
CA ALA A 167 8.70 -9.69 -14.19
C ALA A 167 9.10 -8.68 -13.10
N GLY A 168 8.66 -7.41 -13.24
CA GLY A 168 8.87 -6.36 -12.24
C GLY A 168 8.21 -6.69 -10.90
N VAL A 169 6.93 -7.05 -10.92
CA VAL A 169 6.17 -7.46 -9.72
C VAL A 169 6.84 -8.66 -9.05
N LYS A 170 7.15 -9.72 -9.80
CA LYS A 170 7.79 -10.93 -9.25
C LYS A 170 9.13 -10.66 -8.59
N SER A 171 9.88 -9.66 -9.07
CA SER A 171 11.19 -9.30 -8.51
C SER A 171 11.12 -8.69 -7.10
N VAL A 172 9.96 -8.18 -6.66
CA VAL A 172 9.80 -7.47 -5.39
C VAL A 172 8.90 -8.17 -4.37
N LEU A 173 8.26 -9.29 -4.71
CA LEU A 173 7.28 -9.98 -3.84
C LEU A 173 7.82 -10.24 -2.41
N SER A 174 9.07 -10.68 -2.28
CA SER A 174 9.70 -10.97 -0.98
C SER A 174 10.01 -9.73 -0.15
N LYS A 175 9.91 -8.53 -0.73
CA LYS A 175 10.09 -7.24 -0.05
C LYS A 175 8.77 -6.64 0.43
N CYS A 176 7.64 -7.12 -0.06
CA CYS A 176 6.31 -6.64 0.30
C CYS A 176 5.88 -7.20 1.66
N ILE A 177 5.54 -6.32 2.61
CA ILE A 177 5.07 -6.69 3.96
C ILE A 177 3.58 -6.38 4.18
N ALA A 178 3.00 -5.57 3.30
CA ALA A 178 1.60 -5.19 3.25
C ALA A 178 1.16 -5.03 1.79
N SER A 179 -0.14 -5.01 1.55
CA SER A 179 -0.73 -4.88 0.20
C SER A 179 -2.02 -4.06 0.23
N HIS A 180 -2.24 -3.28 -0.82
CA HIS A 180 -3.51 -2.64 -1.12
C HIS A 180 -4.31 -3.47 -2.13
N GLY A 181 -5.63 -3.47 -1.97
CA GLY A 181 -6.60 -4.18 -2.80
C GLY A 181 -7.14 -3.37 -3.97
N ARG A 182 -6.63 -2.15 -4.19
CA ARG A 182 -7.01 -1.34 -5.34
C ARG A 182 -6.68 -2.10 -6.62
N ILE A 183 -7.63 -2.10 -7.55
CA ILE A 183 -7.47 -2.73 -8.86
C ILE A 183 -7.39 -1.63 -9.91
N GLY A 184 -6.26 -1.53 -10.61
CA GLY A 184 -6.05 -0.59 -11.72
C GLY A 184 -6.15 -1.23 -13.10
N HIS A 185 -6.08 -0.39 -14.12
CA HIS A 185 -5.98 -0.79 -15.53
C HIS A 185 -5.04 0.17 -16.27
N ALA A 186 -4.72 -0.10 -17.54
CA ALA A 186 -3.70 0.64 -18.29
C ALA A 186 -3.89 2.16 -18.33
N GLN A 187 -5.11 2.67 -18.09
CA GLN A 187 -5.46 4.09 -18.21
C GLN A 187 -5.82 4.76 -16.87
N ALA A 188 -5.97 4.00 -15.78
CA ALA A 188 -6.22 4.55 -14.44
C ALA A 188 -5.80 3.56 -13.35
N SER A 189 -5.36 4.06 -12.20
CA SER A 189 -5.04 3.17 -11.07
C SER A 189 -6.27 2.57 -10.38
N GLN A 190 -7.49 2.86 -10.84
CA GLN A 190 -8.68 2.33 -10.21
C GLN A 190 -9.74 2.02 -11.27
N VAL A 191 -10.20 0.78 -11.31
CA VAL A 191 -11.39 0.38 -12.06
C VAL A 191 -12.64 0.93 -11.36
N PRO A 192 -13.74 1.22 -12.08
CA PRO A 192 -14.99 1.65 -11.47
C PRO A 192 -15.49 0.72 -10.35
N HIS A 193 -15.44 -0.60 -10.56
CA HIS A 193 -15.89 -1.58 -9.59
C HIS A 193 -15.14 -2.92 -9.77
N PRO A 194 -14.60 -3.54 -8.70
CA PRO A 194 -13.76 -4.74 -8.82
C PRO A 194 -14.54 -6.00 -9.22
N ALA A 195 -15.84 -6.05 -8.94
CA ALA A 195 -16.70 -7.18 -9.34
C ALA A 195 -17.23 -7.08 -10.77
N ALA A 196 -16.99 -5.99 -11.51
CA ALA A 196 -17.57 -5.85 -12.84
C ALA A 196 -16.90 -6.84 -13.82
N PRO A 197 -17.67 -7.59 -14.62
CA PRO A 197 -17.13 -8.66 -15.47
C PRO A 197 -16.15 -8.14 -16.54
N GLU A 198 -16.30 -6.90 -16.99
CA GLU A 198 -15.37 -6.24 -17.91
C GLU A 198 -13.98 -5.99 -17.30
N TRP A 199 -13.84 -6.01 -15.97
CA TRP A 199 -12.57 -5.85 -15.24
C TRP A 199 -12.08 -7.16 -14.60
N ALA A 200 -12.65 -8.30 -14.99
CA ALA A 200 -12.33 -9.58 -14.38
C ALA A 200 -10.85 -9.98 -14.60
N ALA A 201 -10.24 -9.59 -15.73
CA ALA A 201 -8.86 -9.92 -16.04
C ALA A 201 -7.87 -9.12 -15.16
N GLU A 202 -8.11 -7.82 -15.02
CA GLU A 202 -7.35 -6.90 -14.18
C GLU A 202 -7.44 -7.30 -12.71
N THR A 203 -8.67 -7.60 -12.27
CA THR A 203 -8.95 -8.06 -10.90
C THR A 203 -8.26 -9.38 -10.64
N ALA A 204 -8.37 -10.35 -11.54
CA ALA A 204 -7.73 -11.65 -11.40
C ALA A 204 -6.20 -11.56 -11.29
N GLN A 205 -5.58 -10.75 -12.14
CA GLN A 205 -4.14 -10.56 -12.15
C GLN A 205 -3.65 -9.95 -10.82
N GLN A 206 -4.25 -8.83 -10.42
CA GLN A 206 -3.80 -8.08 -9.23
C GLN A 206 -4.10 -8.84 -7.93
N CYS A 207 -5.24 -9.53 -7.85
CA CYS A 207 -5.53 -10.49 -6.78
C CYS A 207 -4.48 -11.60 -6.70
N GLY A 208 -4.07 -12.16 -7.84
CA GLY A 208 -3.02 -13.17 -7.90
C GLY A 208 -1.65 -12.66 -7.40
N TRP A 209 -1.32 -11.39 -7.63
CA TRP A 209 -0.10 -10.79 -7.07
C TRP A 209 -0.17 -10.66 -5.54
N ILE A 210 -1.33 -10.29 -5.00
CA ILE A 210 -1.55 -10.22 -3.54
C ILE A 210 -1.41 -11.61 -2.90
N GLU A 211 -2.01 -12.64 -3.49
CA GLU A 211 -1.83 -14.02 -3.03
C GLU A 211 -0.36 -14.45 -3.08
N ALA A 212 0.38 -14.07 -4.13
CA ALA A 212 1.81 -14.37 -4.24
C ALA A 212 2.65 -13.66 -3.14
N ILE A 213 2.28 -12.44 -2.73
CA ILE A 213 2.87 -11.78 -1.56
C ILE A 213 2.58 -12.60 -0.29
N TRP A 214 1.33 -13.00 -0.07
CA TRP A 214 0.97 -13.78 1.12
C TRP A 214 1.72 -15.11 1.18
N ARG A 215 1.82 -15.86 0.08
CA ARG A 215 2.62 -17.09 0.01
C ARG A 215 4.08 -16.85 0.32
N SER A 216 4.67 -15.78 -0.23
CA SER A 216 6.05 -15.39 0.10
C SER A 216 6.22 -15.08 1.59
N ARG A 217 5.23 -14.45 2.24
CA ARG A 217 5.26 -14.14 3.68
C ARG A 217 5.13 -15.39 4.55
N MET A 218 4.29 -16.34 4.13
CA MET A 218 4.13 -17.65 4.77
C MET A 218 5.37 -18.57 4.62
N GLY A 219 6.31 -18.22 3.73
CA GLY A 219 7.54 -19.00 3.49
C GLY A 219 7.38 -20.09 2.44
N GLU A 220 6.25 -20.14 1.74
CA GLU A 220 6.07 -20.97 0.57
C GLU A 220 6.98 -20.43 -0.55
N GLY A 221 8.03 -21.19 -0.92
CA GLY A 221 9.04 -20.77 -1.90
C GLY A 221 10.42 -20.40 -1.35
N GLY A 222 10.67 -20.61 -0.05
CA GLY A 222 12.05 -20.65 0.51
C GLY A 222 12.60 -19.34 1.06
N ALA A 223 11.85 -18.24 1.02
CA ALA A 223 12.21 -16.96 1.62
C ALA A 223 11.16 -16.55 2.68
N ALA A 224 11.06 -17.32 3.78
CA ALA A 224 10.18 -16.99 4.89
C ALA A 224 10.64 -15.70 5.58
N SER A 225 9.74 -14.75 5.79
CA SER A 225 10.01 -13.55 6.61
C SER A 225 9.29 -13.58 7.96
N GLY A 226 8.29 -14.46 8.14
CA GLY A 226 7.49 -14.54 9.35
C GLY A 226 6.64 -13.27 9.58
N GLY A 227 5.52 -13.43 10.29
CA GLY A 227 4.65 -12.34 10.73
C GLY A 227 3.35 -12.20 9.96
N ASP A 228 2.52 -11.27 10.44
CA ASP A 228 1.17 -11.03 9.95
C ASP A 228 1.16 -10.58 8.48
N ALA A 229 0.09 -10.95 7.76
CA ALA A 229 -0.24 -10.42 6.44
C ALA A 229 -1.19 -9.23 6.60
N TRP A 230 -0.78 -8.07 6.09
CA TRP A 230 -1.59 -6.85 6.12
C TRP A 230 -2.18 -6.55 4.74
N PHE A 231 -3.49 -6.32 4.72
CA PHE A 231 -4.25 -6.02 3.51
C PHE A 231 -5.25 -4.88 3.78
N THR A 232 -5.23 -3.88 2.89
CA THR A 232 -6.18 -2.75 2.92
C THR A 232 -6.92 -2.69 1.57
N PRO A 233 -8.26 -2.76 1.51
CA PRO A 233 -9.02 -2.70 0.24
C PRO A 233 -8.73 -1.48 -0.64
N GLU A 234 -8.67 -0.30 -0.03
CA GLU A 234 -8.09 0.94 -0.57
C GLU A 234 -8.70 1.50 -1.88
N PHE A 235 -9.93 1.10 -2.26
CA PHE A 235 -10.68 1.86 -3.25
C PHE A 235 -10.95 3.27 -2.72
N GLY A 236 -10.52 4.27 -3.48
CA GLY A 236 -10.57 5.67 -3.12
C GLY A 236 -11.76 6.41 -3.75
N PRO A 237 -12.26 7.48 -3.11
CA PRO A 237 -13.25 8.37 -3.71
C PRO A 237 -12.63 9.15 -4.88
N ARG A 238 -13.38 10.09 -5.46
CA ARG A 238 -12.85 11.04 -6.45
C ARG A 238 -11.54 11.68 -5.92
N PRO A 239 -10.48 11.78 -6.74
CA PRO A 239 -10.43 11.59 -8.19
C PRO A 239 -10.17 10.16 -8.69
N TYR A 240 -10.01 9.18 -7.80
CA TYR A 240 -9.79 7.78 -8.20
C TYR A 240 -11.06 7.13 -8.73
N MET A 241 -12.17 7.30 -8.01
CA MET A 241 -13.49 6.84 -8.47
C MET A 241 -13.96 7.70 -9.66
N PRO A 242 -14.23 7.10 -10.84
CA PRO A 242 -14.86 7.82 -11.93
C PRO A 242 -16.22 8.38 -11.51
N ALA A 243 -16.56 9.53 -12.09
CA ALA A 243 -17.80 10.21 -11.76
C ALA A 243 -18.54 10.61 -13.05
N LEU A 244 -19.86 10.56 -13.00
CA LEU A 244 -20.72 10.97 -14.09
C LEU A 244 -20.47 12.45 -14.42
N PRO A 245 -20.37 12.81 -15.71
CA PRO A 245 -20.14 14.19 -16.12
C PRO A 245 -21.30 15.08 -15.64
N PHE A 246 -20.99 16.34 -15.34
CA PHE A 246 -21.92 17.38 -14.86
C PHE A 246 -22.53 17.17 -13.46
N THR A 247 -22.75 15.93 -13.02
CA THR A 247 -23.33 15.63 -11.69
C THR A 247 -22.27 15.33 -10.64
N ASN A 248 -21.08 14.89 -11.05
CA ASN A 248 -20.04 14.34 -10.18
C ASN A 248 -20.51 13.16 -9.30
N ALA A 249 -21.64 12.53 -9.64
CA ALA A 249 -22.08 11.32 -8.95
C ALA A 249 -21.08 10.18 -9.22
N PRO A 250 -20.65 9.41 -8.20
CA PRO A 250 -19.72 8.31 -8.40
C PRO A 250 -20.35 7.23 -9.28
N THR A 251 -19.53 6.55 -10.08
CA THR A 251 -20.01 5.46 -10.96
C THR A 251 -20.29 4.15 -10.22
N ALA A 252 -19.84 4.03 -8.97
CA ALA A 252 -20.05 2.89 -8.09
C ALA A 252 -20.13 3.35 -6.63
N ASP A 253 -20.72 2.52 -5.78
CA ASP A 253 -20.68 2.71 -4.33
C ASP A 253 -19.27 2.36 -3.80
N LEU A 254 -18.66 3.30 -3.09
CA LEU A 254 -17.28 3.15 -2.63
C LEU A 254 -17.15 2.11 -1.50
N ASP A 255 -18.16 2.05 -0.63
CA ASP A 255 -18.17 1.11 0.49
C ASP A 255 -18.37 -0.31 -0.06
N GLU A 256 -19.25 -0.46 -1.07
CA GLU A 256 -19.45 -1.74 -1.77
C GLU A 256 -18.15 -2.27 -2.40
N CYS A 257 -17.39 -1.41 -3.10
CA CYS A 257 -16.10 -1.79 -3.67
C CYS A 257 -15.10 -2.28 -2.60
N ASN A 258 -14.99 -1.54 -1.49
CA ASN A 258 -14.06 -1.87 -0.41
C ASN A 258 -14.50 -3.12 0.36
N ASP A 259 -15.80 -3.29 0.60
CA ASP A 259 -16.37 -4.48 1.25
C ASP A 259 -16.19 -5.73 0.38
N TRP A 260 -16.35 -5.60 -0.94
CA TRP A 260 -16.12 -6.70 -1.88
C TRP A 260 -14.65 -7.17 -1.83
N MET A 261 -13.69 -6.23 -1.91
CA MET A 261 -12.27 -6.55 -1.80
C MET A 261 -11.90 -7.13 -0.43
N ALA A 262 -12.49 -6.62 0.66
CA ALA A 262 -12.29 -7.15 2.00
C ALA A 262 -12.84 -8.58 2.14
N LYS A 263 -14.00 -8.87 1.55
CA LYS A 263 -14.60 -10.22 1.53
C LYS A 263 -13.70 -11.18 0.76
N TRP A 264 -13.31 -10.82 -0.46
CA TRP A 264 -12.37 -11.61 -1.27
C TRP A 264 -11.09 -11.92 -0.51
N ALA A 265 -10.45 -10.91 0.10
CA ALA A 265 -9.19 -11.10 0.78
C ALA A 265 -9.29 -12.06 1.98
N ARG A 266 -10.39 -11.99 2.75
CA ARG A 266 -10.63 -12.92 3.88
C ARG A 266 -10.81 -14.36 3.39
N GLU A 267 -11.60 -14.55 2.34
CA GLU A 267 -11.86 -15.88 1.77
C GLU A 267 -10.57 -16.48 1.17
N ALA A 268 -9.89 -15.73 0.30
CA ALA A 268 -8.64 -16.14 -0.32
C ALA A 268 -7.55 -16.45 0.72
N PHE A 269 -7.37 -15.60 1.74
CA PHE A 269 -6.37 -15.84 2.78
C PHE A 269 -6.71 -17.07 3.65
N ALA A 270 -8.00 -17.31 3.94
CA ALA A 270 -8.42 -18.50 4.67
C ALA A 270 -8.16 -19.79 3.87
N GLU A 271 -8.41 -19.77 2.56
CA GLU A 271 -8.07 -20.88 1.66
C GLU A 271 -6.56 -21.13 1.65
N LEU A 272 -5.73 -20.09 1.53
CA LEU A 272 -4.27 -20.21 1.59
C LEU A 272 -3.78 -20.82 2.91
N LEU A 273 -4.35 -20.41 4.05
CA LEU A 273 -4.00 -20.99 5.35
C LEU A 273 -4.37 -22.48 5.42
N ALA A 274 -5.54 -22.85 4.89
CA ALA A 274 -5.97 -24.24 4.82
C ALA A 274 -5.06 -25.06 3.89
N GLU A 275 -4.68 -24.51 2.73
CA GLU A 275 -3.73 -25.11 1.81
C GLU A 275 -2.35 -25.29 2.43
N SER A 276 -1.83 -24.29 3.14
CA SER A 276 -0.51 -24.37 3.79
C SER A 276 -0.51 -25.43 4.90
N ALA A 277 -1.58 -25.49 5.69
CA ALA A 277 -1.78 -26.54 6.70
C ALA A 277 -1.90 -27.94 6.08
N ALA A 278 -2.57 -28.07 4.92
CA ALA A 278 -2.67 -29.31 4.16
C ALA A 278 -1.40 -29.65 3.36
N GLY A 279 -0.61 -28.64 2.99
CA GLY A 279 0.59 -28.68 2.15
C GLY A 279 1.87 -29.11 2.87
N VAL A 280 1.84 -29.16 4.21
CA VAL A 280 2.76 -30.03 4.98
C VAL A 280 2.52 -31.52 4.66
N ALA A 281 1.32 -31.89 4.17
CA ALA A 281 0.97 -33.26 3.81
C ALA A 281 0.93 -33.55 2.29
N ALA A 282 0.87 -32.55 1.39
CA ALA A 282 0.83 -32.80 -0.04
C ALA A 282 1.40 -31.65 -0.89
N ALA A 283 2.69 -31.73 -1.23
CA ALA A 283 3.28 -30.89 -2.27
C ALA A 283 2.88 -31.41 -3.66
N LYS A 284 2.05 -30.67 -4.41
CA LYS A 284 2.15 -30.47 -5.87
C LYS A 284 1.01 -29.59 -6.41
N SER A 285 1.42 -28.53 -7.12
CA SER A 285 0.80 -28.02 -8.36
C SER A 285 -0.70 -27.70 -8.30
N SER A 286 -1.04 -26.44 -8.04
CA SER A 286 -2.15 -25.82 -8.77
C SER A 286 -1.86 -24.34 -9.00
N SER A 287 -1.80 -23.92 -10.26
CA SER A 287 -2.19 -22.56 -10.62
C SER A 287 -3.70 -22.50 -10.39
N ALA A 288 -4.12 -22.21 -9.16
CA ALA A 288 -5.53 -22.04 -8.87
C ALA A 288 -6.06 -20.93 -9.79
N ALA A 289 -7.07 -21.25 -10.61
CA ALA A 289 -7.77 -20.25 -11.38
C ALA A 289 -8.35 -19.22 -10.41
N TRP A 290 -8.22 -17.92 -10.71
CA TRP A 290 -8.80 -16.85 -9.90
C TRP A 290 -10.28 -17.10 -9.63
N ARG A 291 -10.72 -16.83 -8.40
CA ARG A 291 -12.10 -17.00 -7.96
C ARG A 291 -12.60 -15.68 -7.38
N PRO A 292 -13.72 -15.13 -7.89
CA PRO A 292 -14.39 -14.04 -7.21
C PRO A 292 -14.91 -14.52 -5.83
N PRO A 293 -15.15 -13.60 -4.88
CA PRO A 293 -15.70 -13.96 -3.59
C PRO A 293 -17.05 -14.66 -3.74
N SER A 294 -17.39 -15.48 -2.74
CA SER A 294 -18.69 -16.15 -2.68
C SER A 294 -19.84 -15.14 -2.77
N VAL A 295 -20.99 -15.55 -3.32
CA VAL A 295 -22.21 -14.72 -3.32
C VAL A 295 -22.82 -14.72 -1.92
#